data_AF-A0A2D6D7I0-F1
#
_entry.id   AF-A0A2D6D7I0-F1
#
_cell.length_a   1.000
_cell.length_b   1.000
_cell.length_c   1.000
_cell.angle_alpha   90.00
_cell.angle_beta   90.00
_cell.angle_gamma   90.00
#
_symmetry.space_group_name_H-M   'P 1'
#
loop_
_entity.id
_entity.type
_entity.pdbx_description
1 polymer ?
#
loop_
_entity_poly.entity_id
_entity_poly.type
_entity_poly.pdbx_seq_one_letter_code
_entity_poly.pdbx_strand_id
1 'polypeptide(L)'
;MGRSKAFTLIELLVVIAIIGLLASIVLVSVGGQSAKARDAKRIADLNALRKAVEFYQAENGTYPLPCRGSFVWSGHSPLLGGCTTNYIVGLGDYITTLPIDPKWPSQDELGYIYLSNGTDYMVAVHKSMETICGGDPSDPCNPPEIRALDRPSHTQLTIMMSSPGGTNW
;
A
#
# COMPACT_ATOMS: atom_id res chain seq x y z
N MET A 1 15.57 63.63 5.66
CA MET A 1 16.38 63.23 4.49
C MET A 1 16.90 61.81 4.74
N GLY A 2 16.28 60.81 4.13
CA GLY A 2 16.71 59.41 4.26
C GLY A 2 17.86 59.12 3.29
N ARG A 3 19.01 58.66 3.80
CA ARG A 3 20.11 58.16 2.98
C ARG A 3 19.70 56.83 2.35
N SER A 4 19.53 56.81 1.03
CA SER A 4 19.41 55.58 0.25
C SER A 4 20.76 54.85 0.31
N LYS A 5 20.82 53.70 0.99
CA LYS A 5 22.01 52.84 0.95
C LYS A 5 22.04 52.13 -0.40
N ALA A 6 23.03 52.47 -1.23
CA ALA A 6 23.31 51.74 -2.46
C ALA A 6 24.04 50.43 -2.10
N PHE A 7 23.52 49.29 -2.56
CA PHE A 7 24.18 47.99 -2.42
C PHE A 7 25.36 47.88 -3.37
N THR A 8 26.42 47.18 -2.93
CA THR A 8 27.57 46.92 -3.79
C THR A 8 27.31 45.71 -4.69
N LEU A 9 27.92 45.70 -5.88
CA LEU A 9 27.83 44.57 -6.82
C LEU A 9 28.41 43.29 -6.23
N ILE A 10 29.43 43.40 -5.38
CA ILE A 10 30.05 42.26 -4.72
C ILE A 10 29.15 41.63 -3.66
N GLU A 11 28.36 42.43 -2.93
CA GLU A 11 27.37 41.91 -1.98
C GLU A 11 26.31 41.08 -2.71
N LEU A 12 25.83 41.55 -3.86
CA LEU A 12 24.85 40.79 -4.64
C LEU A 12 25.44 39.50 -5.21
N LEU A 13 26.70 39.54 -5.65
CA LEU A 13 27.40 38.38 -6.22
C LEU A 13 27.61 37.26 -5.19
N VAL A 14 27.99 37.62 -3.96
CA VAL A 14 28.16 36.64 -2.86
C VAL A 14 26.83 35.99 -2.49
N VAL A 15 25.74 36.75 -2.46
CA VAL A 15 24.40 36.23 -2.11
C VAL A 15 23.92 35.19 -3.12
N ILE A 16 24.01 35.47 -4.41
CA ILE A 16 23.58 34.50 -5.43
C ILE A 16 24.49 33.25 -5.46
N ALA A 17 25.78 33.39 -5.13
CA ALA A 17 26.69 32.27 -5.01
C ALA A 17 26.32 31.35 -3.83
N ILE A 18 25.97 31.92 -2.67
CA ILE A 18 25.50 31.15 -1.51
C ILE A 18 24.15 30.48 -1.80
N ILE A 19 23.21 31.18 -2.44
CA ILE A 19 21.91 30.61 -2.83
C ILE A 19 22.11 29.43 -3.79
N GLY A 20 22.99 29.56 -4.79
CA GLY A 20 23.30 28.48 -5.73
C GLY A 20 23.92 27.25 -5.05
N LEU A 21 24.84 27.47 -4.11
CA LEU A 21 25.45 26.41 -3.30
C LEU A 21 24.41 25.68 -2.44
N LEU A 22 23.60 26.42 -1.68
CA LEU A 22 22.57 25.83 -0.82
C LEU A 22 21.49 25.11 -1.64
N ALA A 23 21.07 25.67 -2.77
CA ALA A 23 20.08 25.05 -3.66
C ALA A 23 20.54 23.68 -4.18
N SER A 24 21.85 23.48 -4.42
CA SER A 24 22.40 22.19 -4.87
C SER A 24 22.31 21.07 -3.82
N ILE A 25 22.35 21.41 -2.53
CA ILE A 25 22.37 20.43 -1.43
C ILE A 25 20.94 19.94 -1.11
N VAL A 26 19.94 20.80 -1.29
CA VAL A 26 18.55 20.53 -0.89
C VAL A 26 17.87 19.44 -1.74
N LEU A 27 18.38 19.14 -2.95
CA LEU A 27 17.69 18.24 -3.88
C LEU A 27 17.75 16.74 -3.53
N VAL A 28 18.58 16.31 -2.57
CA VAL A 28 18.97 14.89 -2.43
C VAL A 28 18.07 14.05 -1.50
N SER A 29 17.08 14.60 -0.78
CA SER A 29 16.56 13.92 0.42
C SER A 29 15.14 13.31 0.39
N VAL A 30 14.33 13.40 -0.68
CA VAL A 30 12.86 13.17 -0.54
C VAL A 30 12.35 11.80 -1.06
N GLY A 31 13.18 11.02 -1.77
CA GLY A 31 12.70 9.81 -2.47
C GLY A 31 12.30 8.63 -1.57
N GLY A 32 13.15 8.26 -0.60
CA GLY A 32 13.05 6.97 0.12
C GLY A 32 12.00 6.91 1.23
N GLN A 33 11.68 8.03 1.90
CA GLN A 33 10.70 8.05 2.99
C GLN A 33 9.28 7.80 2.50
N SER A 34 8.97 8.25 1.29
CA SER A 34 7.65 8.11 0.68
C SER A 34 7.27 6.64 0.41
N ALA A 35 8.25 5.78 0.07
CA ALA A 35 8.01 4.36 -0.17
C ALA A 35 7.62 3.62 1.12
N LYS A 36 8.38 3.82 2.20
CA LYS A 36 8.08 3.22 3.52
C LYS A 36 6.71 3.64 4.05
N ALA A 37 6.34 4.91 3.88
CA ALA A 37 5.02 5.40 4.29
C ALA A 37 3.87 4.73 3.52
N ARG A 38 4.04 4.49 2.20
CA ARG A 38 3.04 3.78 1.39
C ARG A 38 2.93 2.31 1.78
N ASP A 39 4.05 1.64 2.04
CA ASP A 39 4.06 0.25 2.51
C ASP A 39 3.39 0.11 3.89
N ALA A 40 3.66 1.04 4.82
CA ALA A 40 2.98 1.08 6.11
C ALA A 40 1.46 1.27 5.95
N LYS A 41 1.04 2.14 5.00
CA LYS A 41 -0.37 2.29 4.63
C LYS A 41 -0.95 0.98 4.08
N ARG A 42 -0.25 0.27 3.19
CA ARG A 42 -0.70 -1.02 2.63
C ARG A 42 -0.94 -2.08 3.70
N ILE A 43 -0.04 -2.16 4.68
CA ILE A 43 -0.17 -3.07 5.82
C ILE A 43 -1.35 -2.66 6.72
N ALA A 44 -1.53 -1.36 6.98
CA ALA A 44 -2.67 -0.87 7.76
C ALA A 44 -4.01 -1.17 7.06
N ASP A 45 -4.07 -0.96 5.75
CA ASP A 45 -5.25 -1.24 4.91
C ASP A 45 -5.57 -2.75 4.91
N LEU A 46 -4.58 -3.64 4.83
CA LEU A 46 -4.78 -5.09 4.97
C LEU A 46 -5.37 -5.47 6.33
N ASN A 47 -4.86 -4.88 7.41
CA ASN A 47 -5.38 -5.13 8.75
C ASN A 47 -6.82 -4.63 8.91
N ALA A 48 -7.17 -3.51 8.29
CA ALA A 48 -8.52 -2.99 8.27
C ALA A 48 -9.47 -3.92 7.50
N LEU A 49 -9.05 -4.39 6.31
CA LEU A 49 -9.80 -5.36 5.52
C LEU A 49 -10.02 -6.67 6.28
N ARG A 50 -8.98 -7.21 6.90
CA ARG A 50 -9.07 -8.41 7.74
C ARG A 50 -10.16 -8.24 8.80
N LYS A 51 -10.08 -7.18 9.62
CA LYS A 51 -11.08 -6.90 10.66
C LYS A 51 -12.50 -6.78 10.11
N ALA A 52 -12.67 -6.06 9.00
CA ALA A 52 -13.99 -5.88 8.37
C ALA A 52 -14.57 -7.20 7.88
N VAL A 53 -13.75 -8.05 7.26
CA VAL A 53 -14.16 -9.38 6.76
C VAL A 53 -14.52 -10.31 7.92
N GLU A 54 -13.75 -10.29 9.01
CA GLU A 54 -14.09 -11.05 10.22
C GLU A 54 -15.40 -10.57 10.86
N PHE A 55 -15.66 -9.27 10.93
CA PHE A 55 -16.93 -8.74 11.42
C PHE A 55 -18.10 -9.10 10.51
N TYR A 56 -17.93 -9.03 9.20
CA TYR A 56 -18.93 -9.50 8.25
C TYR A 56 -19.29 -10.97 8.53
N GLN A 57 -18.30 -11.83 8.73
CA GLN A 57 -18.53 -13.25 9.02
C GLN A 57 -19.27 -13.44 10.35
N ALA A 58 -18.89 -12.70 11.39
CA ALA A 58 -19.51 -12.80 12.70
C ALA A 58 -21.02 -12.48 12.66
N GLU A 59 -21.45 -11.59 11.77
CA GLU A 59 -22.86 -11.20 11.62
C GLU A 59 -23.63 -12.07 10.61
N ASN A 60 -22.97 -12.50 9.52
CA ASN A 60 -23.65 -13.15 8.39
C ASN A 60 -23.42 -14.69 8.35
N GLY A 61 -22.53 -15.21 9.19
CA GLY A 61 -22.17 -16.63 9.26
C GLY A 61 -21.31 -17.15 8.11
N THR A 62 -20.98 -16.30 7.12
CA THR A 62 -20.10 -16.62 5.99
C THR A 62 -19.17 -15.45 5.68
N TYR A 63 -18.01 -15.72 5.12
CA TYR A 63 -17.16 -14.65 4.59
C TYR A 63 -17.79 -14.04 3.33
N PRO A 64 -17.62 -12.72 3.11
CA PRO A 64 -18.15 -12.06 1.94
C PRO A 64 -17.54 -12.66 0.68
N LEU A 65 -18.30 -12.68 -0.41
CA LEU A 65 -17.80 -13.19 -1.68
C LEU A 65 -17.06 -12.10 -2.46
N PRO A 66 -16.07 -12.48 -3.28
CA PRO A 66 -15.50 -11.59 -4.28
C PRO A 66 -16.60 -11.17 -5.26
N CYS A 67 -16.49 -9.98 -5.84
CA CYS A 67 -17.45 -9.48 -6.84
C CYS A 67 -17.64 -10.40 -8.05
N ARG A 68 -16.64 -11.23 -8.38
CA ARG A 68 -16.68 -12.19 -9.50
C ARG A 68 -17.16 -13.58 -9.10
N GLY A 69 -17.49 -13.78 -7.83
CA GLY A 69 -17.94 -15.06 -7.29
C GLY A 69 -16.88 -15.81 -6.49
N SER A 70 -17.33 -16.91 -5.90
CA SER A 70 -16.54 -17.80 -5.04
C SER A 70 -15.31 -18.36 -5.77
N PHE A 71 -14.19 -18.46 -5.06
CA PHE A 71 -12.89 -18.93 -5.58
C PHE A 71 -12.33 -18.11 -6.78
N VAL A 72 -12.75 -16.85 -6.95
CA VAL A 72 -12.20 -15.97 -7.98
C VAL A 72 -11.49 -14.77 -7.34
N TRP A 73 -10.20 -14.60 -7.65
CA TRP A 73 -9.45 -13.40 -7.27
C TRP A 73 -10.12 -12.13 -7.82
N SER A 74 -10.37 -11.18 -6.92
CA SER A 74 -11.00 -9.91 -7.23
C SER A 74 -10.27 -8.76 -6.55
N GLY A 75 -10.06 -7.66 -7.27
CA GLY A 75 -9.37 -6.48 -6.79
C GLY A 75 -9.84 -5.23 -7.51
N HIS A 76 -9.27 -4.07 -7.15
CA HIS A 76 -9.60 -2.81 -7.81
C HIS A 76 -9.05 -2.73 -9.24
N SER A 77 -7.97 -3.48 -9.53
CA SER A 77 -7.29 -3.47 -10.82
C SER A 77 -8.10 -4.18 -11.93
N PRO A 78 -8.05 -3.69 -13.19
CA PRO A 78 -8.70 -4.31 -14.34
C PRO A 78 -8.37 -5.79 -14.57
N LEU A 79 -7.10 -6.22 -14.50
CA LEU A 79 -6.74 -7.63 -14.75
C LEU A 79 -6.90 -8.52 -13.52
N LEU A 80 -7.02 -7.92 -12.33
CA LEU A 80 -7.27 -8.62 -11.08
C LEU A 80 -8.76 -8.64 -10.71
N GLY A 81 -9.65 -8.45 -11.68
CA GLY A 81 -11.09 -8.66 -11.53
C GLY A 81 -11.98 -7.48 -11.90
N GLY A 82 -11.43 -6.28 -12.08
CA GLY A 82 -12.13 -5.16 -12.71
C GLY A 82 -13.31 -4.60 -11.92
N CYS A 83 -13.42 -4.90 -10.62
CA CYS A 83 -14.53 -4.46 -9.79
C CYS A 83 -14.31 -3.09 -9.14
N THR A 84 -13.21 -2.41 -9.53
CA THR A 84 -12.80 -1.04 -9.20
C THR A 84 -12.99 -0.63 -7.74
N THR A 85 -14.21 -0.31 -7.31
CA THR A 85 -14.51 0.18 -5.96
C THR A 85 -15.23 -0.83 -5.06
N ASN A 86 -15.66 -1.98 -5.58
CA ASN A 86 -16.46 -2.96 -4.83
C ASN A 86 -16.02 -4.42 -5.09
N TYR A 87 -14.72 -4.70 -4.91
CA TYR A 87 -14.16 -6.04 -5.14
C TYR A 87 -14.46 -7.06 -4.03
N ILE A 88 -15.01 -6.62 -2.89
CA ILE A 88 -15.54 -7.47 -1.81
C ILE A 88 -17.01 -7.07 -1.57
N VAL A 89 -17.94 -7.96 -1.92
CA VAL A 89 -19.36 -7.63 -1.92
C VAL A 89 -19.90 -7.55 -0.49
N GLY A 90 -20.67 -6.50 -0.19
CA GLY A 90 -21.34 -6.33 1.10
C GLY A 90 -20.45 -5.80 2.23
N LEU A 91 -19.17 -5.49 1.95
CA LEU A 91 -18.24 -5.02 2.99
C LEU A 91 -18.43 -3.54 3.36
N GLY A 92 -19.22 -2.77 2.60
CA GLY A 92 -19.36 -1.32 2.77
C GLY A 92 -19.90 -0.87 4.13
N ASP A 93 -20.64 -1.72 4.82
CA ASP A 93 -21.15 -1.43 6.18
C ASP A 93 -20.06 -1.63 7.26
N TYR A 94 -18.99 -2.34 6.93
CA TYR A 94 -17.89 -2.71 7.84
C TYR A 94 -16.61 -1.91 7.59
N ILE A 95 -16.50 -1.25 6.43
CA ILE A 95 -15.39 -0.36 6.06
C ILE A 95 -15.87 0.74 5.12
N THR A 96 -15.50 2.00 5.39
CA THR A 96 -16.00 3.18 4.65
C THR A 96 -15.74 3.10 3.14
N THR A 97 -14.55 2.63 2.75
CA THR A 97 -14.16 2.47 1.35
C THR A 97 -13.18 1.32 1.24
N LEU A 98 -13.34 0.47 0.24
CA LEU A 98 -12.33 -0.53 -0.07
C LEU A 98 -11.01 0.14 -0.47
N PRO A 99 -9.86 -0.28 0.09
CA PRO A 99 -8.57 0.30 -0.23
C PRO A 99 -8.23 0.19 -1.72
N ILE A 100 -7.57 1.23 -2.23
CA ILE A 100 -6.95 1.32 -3.55
C ILE A 100 -5.47 1.65 -3.33
N ASP A 101 -4.58 1.06 -4.13
CA ASP A 101 -3.14 1.27 -3.95
C ASP A 101 -2.78 2.77 -4.09
N PRO A 102 -2.02 3.35 -3.13
CA PRO A 102 -1.73 4.78 -3.11
C PRO A 102 -0.81 5.27 -4.23
N LYS A 103 -0.06 4.36 -4.89
CA LYS A 103 0.85 4.69 -5.99
C LYS A 103 0.29 4.27 -7.34
N TRP A 104 -0.44 3.16 -7.36
CA TRP A 104 -0.92 2.53 -8.59
C TRP A 104 -2.44 2.30 -8.56
N PRO A 105 -3.26 3.36 -8.50
CA PRO A 105 -4.71 3.20 -8.39
C PRO A 105 -5.33 2.54 -9.63
N SER A 106 -4.65 2.59 -10.78
CA SER A 106 -5.15 2.14 -12.08
C SER A 106 -4.18 1.22 -12.81
N GLN A 107 -3.16 0.63 -12.16
CA GLN A 107 -2.28 -0.31 -12.84
C GLN A 107 -2.91 -1.69 -12.94
N ASP A 108 -2.61 -2.34 -14.05
CA ASP A 108 -3.33 -3.52 -14.51
C ASP A 108 -3.04 -4.80 -13.69
N GLU A 109 -1.99 -4.88 -12.88
CA GLU A 109 -1.67 -6.09 -12.08
C GLU A 109 -1.18 -5.82 -10.65
N LEU A 110 -1.46 -4.64 -10.08
CA LEU A 110 -0.96 -4.28 -8.75
C LEU A 110 -2.08 -3.87 -7.81
N GLY A 111 -1.87 -4.08 -6.52
CA GLY A 111 -2.72 -3.54 -5.46
C GLY A 111 -3.46 -4.62 -4.66
N TYR A 112 -4.61 -4.25 -4.13
CA TYR A 112 -5.36 -5.12 -3.22
C TYR A 112 -6.17 -6.17 -4.00
N ILE A 113 -6.05 -7.43 -3.59
CA ILE A 113 -6.84 -8.55 -4.08
C ILE A 113 -7.48 -9.33 -2.93
N TYR A 114 -8.61 -9.95 -3.24
CA TYR A 114 -9.42 -10.72 -2.31
C TYR A 114 -9.92 -11.99 -2.99
N LEU A 115 -9.92 -13.08 -2.24
CA LEU A 115 -10.43 -14.39 -2.62
C LEU A 115 -11.24 -14.90 -1.43
N SER A 116 -12.40 -15.51 -1.71
CA SER A 116 -13.20 -16.16 -0.66
C SER A 116 -14.04 -17.27 -1.27
N ASN A 117 -14.30 -18.29 -0.49
CA ASN A 117 -15.27 -19.33 -0.81
C ASN A 117 -16.52 -19.31 0.09
N GLY A 118 -16.62 -18.33 0.99
CA GLY A 118 -17.66 -18.21 2.00
C GLY A 118 -17.31 -18.85 3.35
N THR A 119 -16.33 -19.76 3.39
CA THR A 119 -15.87 -20.48 4.60
C THR A 119 -14.41 -20.15 4.95
N ASP A 120 -13.62 -19.75 3.96
CA ASP A 120 -12.24 -19.29 4.07
C ASP A 120 -12.05 -18.10 3.13
N TYR A 121 -11.09 -17.23 3.45
CA TYR A 121 -10.73 -16.09 2.62
C TYR A 121 -9.22 -15.82 2.64
N MET A 122 -8.78 -15.09 1.62
CA MET A 122 -7.44 -14.54 1.53
C MET A 122 -7.56 -13.09 1.05
N VAL A 123 -6.85 -12.20 1.71
CA VAL A 123 -6.71 -10.80 1.32
C VAL A 123 -5.24 -10.49 1.11
N ALA A 124 -4.87 -9.82 0.02
CA ALA A 124 -3.48 -9.60 -0.34
C ALA A 124 -3.21 -8.25 -0.98
N VAL A 125 -2.00 -7.75 -0.81
CA VAL A 125 -1.35 -6.66 -1.53
C VAL A 125 -0.42 -7.31 -2.55
N HIS A 126 -0.85 -7.37 -3.80
CA HIS A 126 -0.16 -8.07 -4.87
C HIS A 126 0.81 -7.14 -5.60
N LYS A 127 2.10 -7.54 -5.63
CA LYS A 127 3.18 -6.89 -6.39
C LYS A 127 3.38 -5.39 -6.15
N SER A 128 2.78 -4.83 -5.09
CA SER A 128 2.77 -3.39 -4.85
C SER A 128 3.58 -2.96 -3.63
N MET A 129 4.30 -3.87 -2.98
CA MET A 129 5.23 -3.47 -1.93
C MET A 129 6.52 -2.93 -2.55
N GLU A 130 7.03 -1.82 -2.00
CA GLU A 130 8.16 -1.09 -2.60
C GLU A 130 9.48 -1.29 -1.85
N THR A 131 9.40 -1.66 -0.57
CA THR A 131 10.55 -1.77 0.32
C THR A 131 10.83 -3.19 0.79
N ILE A 132 10.10 -4.19 0.27
CA ILE A 132 10.47 -5.60 0.50
C ILE A 132 11.79 -5.87 -0.22
N CYS A 133 12.75 -6.37 0.53
CA CYS A 133 14.01 -6.87 0.01
C CYS A 133 13.93 -8.40 -0.07
N GLY A 134 14.42 -8.94 -1.19
CA GLY A 134 14.23 -10.34 -1.52
C GLY A 134 12.75 -10.67 -1.76
N GLY A 135 12.48 -11.79 -2.42
CA GLY A 135 11.10 -12.13 -2.76
C GLY A 135 10.23 -12.50 -1.55
N ASP A 136 10.83 -12.58 -0.35
CA ASP A 136 10.22 -13.14 0.84
C ASP A 136 10.09 -12.07 1.94
N PRO A 137 8.86 -11.76 2.41
CA PRO A 137 8.62 -10.87 3.55
C PRO A 137 9.38 -11.24 4.84
N SER A 138 9.73 -12.52 5.03
CA SER A 138 10.49 -13.00 6.18
C SER A 138 11.98 -12.65 6.12
N ASP A 139 12.48 -12.19 4.96
CA ASP A 139 13.89 -11.86 4.76
C ASP A 139 14.38 -10.88 5.85
N PRO A 140 15.57 -11.11 6.45
CA PRO A 140 16.04 -10.33 7.60
C PRO A 140 16.20 -8.82 7.36
N CYS A 141 16.28 -8.41 6.10
CA CYS A 141 16.38 -7.01 5.70
C CYS A 141 15.01 -6.29 5.69
N ASN A 142 13.90 -7.03 5.78
CA ASN A 142 12.56 -6.47 5.89
C ASN A 142 12.29 -5.97 7.31
N PRO A 143 11.54 -4.87 7.48
CA PRO A 143 11.19 -4.38 8.80
C PRO A 143 10.28 -5.38 9.54
N PRO A 144 10.28 -5.40 10.89
CA PRO A 144 9.58 -6.40 11.70
C PRO A 144 8.09 -6.53 11.37
N GLU A 145 7.42 -5.43 11.05
CA GLU A 145 6.01 -5.38 10.67
C GLU A 145 5.70 -6.11 9.36
N ILE A 146 6.68 -6.23 8.45
CA ILE A 146 6.56 -7.02 7.21
C ILE A 146 6.86 -8.49 7.49
N ARG A 147 7.87 -8.75 8.32
CA ARG A 147 8.31 -10.10 8.71
C ARG A 147 7.27 -10.87 9.53
N ALA A 148 6.41 -10.17 10.26
CA ALA A 148 5.37 -10.76 11.10
C ALA A 148 4.11 -11.16 10.32
N LEU A 149 4.08 -10.94 9.00
CA LEU A 149 2.90 -11.22 8.18
C LEU A 149 2.96 -12.66 7.63
N ASP A 150 1.91 -13.43 7.92
CA ASP A 150 1.81 -14.87 7.65
C ASP A 150 1.72 -15.19 6.14
N ARG A 151 2.52 -16.15 5.59
CA ARG A 151 2.50 -16.52 4.15
C ARG A 151 2.94 -17.93 3.71
N PRO A 152 2.40 -18.41 2.57
CA PRO A 152 2.99 -19.44 1.73
C PRO A 152 4.21 -18.89 0.97
N SER A 153 5.27 -19.70 0.92
CA SER A 153 6.45 -19.47 0.10
C SER A 153 6.06 -19.34 -1.37
N HIS A 154 6.84 -18.60 -2.17
CA HIS A 154 6.89 -18.62 -3.65
C HIS A 154 6.29 -17.46 -4.49
N THR A 155 5.72 -16.36 -3.95
CA THR A 155 5.40 -15.17 -4.81
C THR A 155 6.08 -13.89 -4.36
N GLN A 156 7.03 -13.42 -5.19
CA GLN A 156 8.12 -12.51 -4.82
C GLN A 156 7.78 -11.09 -4.36
N LEU A 157 6.51 -10.64 -4.37
CA LEU A 157 6.17 -9.26 -3.97
C LEU A 157 4.74 -9.16 -3.40
N THR A 158 4.17 -10.28 -2.96
CA THR A 158 2.79 -10.32 -2.47
C THR A 158 2.78 -10.35 -0.96
N ILE A 159 2.06 -9.39 -0.36
CA ILE A 159 1.63 -9.49 1.02
C ILE A 159 0.21 -10.08 1.07
N MET A 160 -0.17 -10.94 2.02
CA MET A 160 -1.41 -11.69 2.13
C MET A 160 -1.72 -12.08 3.58
N MET A 161 -2.99 -12.12 3.93
CA MET A 161 -3.52 -12.60 5.22
C MET A 161 -4.66 -13.55 4.88
N SER A 162 -4.75 -14.67 5.59
CA SER A 162 -5.82 -15.66 5.43
C SER A 162 -6.70 -15.74 6.67
N SER A 163 -7.84 -16.42 6.53
CA SER A 163 -8.73 -16.67 7.67
C SER A 163 -8.05 -17.53 8.75
N PRO A 164 -8.42 -17.39 10.03
CA PRO A 164 -7.87 -18.22 11.10
C PRO A 164 -8.12 -19.71 10.86
N GLY A 165 -7.05 -20.48 10.67
CA GLY A 165 -7.14 -21.94 10.40
C GLY A 165 -7.52 -22.30 8.96
N GLY A 166 -7.49 -21.34 8.03
CA GLY A 166 -7.74 -21.55 6.60
C GLY A 166 -6.71 -22.45 5.92
N THR A 167 -7.07 -23.00 4.75
CA THR A 167 -6.28 -24.04 4.07
C THR A 167 -5.19 -23.50 3.14
N ASN A 168 -4.99 -22.17 3.07
CA ASN A 168 -4.02 -21.49 2.20
C ASN A 168 -4.04 -22.05 0.76
N TRP A 169 -5.02 -21.61 -0.04
CA TRP A 169 -5.20 -21.97 -1.45
C TRP A 169 -4.07 -21.47 -2.35
#